data_AF-D9QFK1-F1
#
_entry.id   AF-D9QFK1-F1
#
_cell.length_a   1.000
_cell.length_b   1.000
_cell.length_c   1.000
_cell.angle_alpha   90.00
_cell.angle_beta   90.00
_cell.angle_gamma   90.00
#
_symmetry.space_group_name_H-M   'P 1'
#
loop_
_entity.id
_entity.type
_entity.pdbx_description
1 polymer ?
#
loop_
_entity_poly.entity_id
_entity_poly.type
_entity_poly.pdbx_seq_one_letter_code
_entity_poly.pdbx_strand_id
1 'polypeptide(L)'
;MLDTALGEARALLNLDPKAPRRSVVKRLREERNALHPDKTGGRFPSAAREKRYHACDALLSQLQSMAETRAVTVPKYSNALVKANTEMVRSMVEESRLSRERQAQVDVKRDVESARLRLEASSSQPYHRAKFGLIGAGVLSGAIVALQDPVRSLGQFAGLDIGGLNLGFAALSVIAIVTGYVSHLAEQSEKERSRQMLTGSGIRALLSFMNKDHALYSEEVRLEDFTRAISRFIQSADESSSEEAAKAIVGQLVQQGLLASTERKSVSPTYLTSDELRDEAFRGEHDLSAMRPRHRAISILMRTMFKVVGG
;
A
#
# COMPACT_ATOMS: atom_id res chain seq x y z
N MET A 1 0.33 -43.47 36.51
CA MET A 1 0.20 -42.57 35.35
C MET A 1 -0.25 -43.33 34.09
N LEU A 2 0.49 -44.35 33.61
CA LEU A 2 0.08 -45.11 32.41
C LEU A 2 -1.22 -45.92 32.62
N ASP A 3 -1.41 -46.52 33.79
CA ASP A 3 -2.66 -47.22 34.14
C ASP A 3 -3.85 -46.26 34.29
N THR A 4 -3.57 -45.01 34.67
CA THR A 4 -4.56 -43.93 34.78
C THR A 4 -5.03 -43.49 33.40
N ALA A 5 -4.11 -43.20 32.48
CA ALA A 5 -4.43 -42.85 31.08
C ALA A 5 -5.11 -44.00 30.33
N LEU A 6 -4.73 -45.26 30.60
CA LEU A 6 -5.43 -46.44 30.07
C LEU A 6 -6.83 -46.61 30.65
N GLY A 7 -7.01 -46.33 31.94
CA GLY A 7 -8.32 -46.35 32.59
C GLY A 7 -9.26 -45.29 31.99
N GLU A 8 -8.77 -44.06 31.82
CA GLU A 8 -9.50 -42.96 31.20
C GLU A 8 -9.85 -43.24 29.73
N ALA A 9 -8.92 -43.82 28.97
CA ALA A 9 -9.17 -44.22 27.58
C ALA A 9 -10.22 -45.34 27.47
N ARG A 10 -10.22 -46.31 28.40
CA ARG A 10 -11.25 -47.36 28.43
C ARG A 10 -12.62 -46.79 28.76
N ALA A 11 -12.70 -45.88 29.73
CA ALA A 11 -13.93 -45.19 30.09
C ALA A 11 -14.47 -44.33 28.94
N LEU A 12 -13.60 -43.57 28.26
CA LEU A 12 -13.99 -42.73 27.11
C LEU A 12 -14.56 -43.55 25.96
N LEU A 13 -13.97 -44.73 25.68
CA LEU A 13 -14.34 -45.60 24.58
C LEU A 13 -15.41 -46.65 24.92
N ASN A 14 -15.94 -46.63 26.16
CA ASN A 14 -16.82 -47.67 26.70
C ASN A 14 -16.28 -49.08 26.43
N LEU A 15 -14.99 -49.29 26.68
CA LEU A 15 -14.30 -50.57 26.52
C LEU A 15 -14.26 -51.32 27.85
N ASP A 16 -14.12 -52.65 27.76
CA ASP A 16 -13.87 -53.49 28.93
C ASP A 16 -12.69 -52.93 29.76
N PRO A 17 -12.85 -52.78 31.10
CA PRO A 17 -11.77 -52.36 32.00
C PRO A 17 -10.48 -53.17 31.85
N LYS A 18 -10.55 -54.40 31.34
CA LYS A 18 -9.41 -55.30 31.10
C LYS A 18 -8.95 -55.34 29.64
N ALA A 19 -9.50 -54.49 28.76
CA ALA A 19 -9.14 -54.45 27.35
C ALA A 19 -7.62 -54.21 27.14
N PRO A 20 -6.96 -54.99 26.25
CA PRO A 20 -5.52 -54.87 26.05
C PRO A 20 -5.14 -53.51 25.46
N ARG A 21 -4.00 -52.93 25.89
CA ARG A 21 -3.53 -51.60 25.44
C ARG A 21 -3.55 -51.43 23.92
N ARG A 22 -3.16 -52.46 23.17
CA ARG A 22 -3.13 -52.43 21.70
C ARG A 22 -4.52 -52.23 21.09
N SER A 23 -5.57 -52.82 21.66
CA SER A 23 -6.94 -52.62 21.18
C SER A 23 -7.48 -51.24 21.56
N VAL A 24 -7.16 -50.76 22.77
CA VAL A 24 -7.51 -49.40 23.24
C VAL A 24 -6.89 -48.33 22.34
N VAL A 25 -5.59 -48.43 22.05
CA VAL A 25 -4.89 -47.48 21.15
C VAL A 25 -5.46 -47.54 19.73
N LYS A 26 -5.78 -48.73 19.22
CA LYS A 26 -6.39 -48.89 17.90
C LYS A 26 -7.75 -48.18 17.83
N ARG A 27 -8.64 -48.42 18.80
CA ARG A 27 -9.94 -47.75 18.87
C ARG A 27 -9.83 -46.23 19.03
N LEU A 28 -8.91 -45.74 19.87
CA LEU A 28 -8.68 -44.30 20.01
C LEU A 28 -8.29 -43.65 18.67
N ARG A 29 -7.44 -44.31 17.88
CA ARG A 29 -7.04 -43.83 16.54
C ARG A 29 -8.22 -43.83 15.58
N GLU A 30 -9.02 -44.89 15.58
CA GLU A 30 -10.22 -44.99 14.75
C GLU A 30 -11.23 -43.89 15.09
N GLU A 31 -11.48 -43.65 16.38
CA GLU A 31 -12.43 -42.63 16.84
C GLU A 31 -11.94 -41.20 16.56
N ARG A 32 -10.66 -40.91 16.83
CA ARG A 32 -10.05 -39.62 16.45
C ARG A 32 -10.12 -39.40 14.94
N ASN A 33 -9.79 -40.41 14.14
CA ASN A 33 -9.83 -40.30 12.68
C ASN A 33 -11.28 -40.14 12.17
N ALA A 34 -12.28 -40.67 12.85
CA ALA A 34 -13.69 -40.45 12.52
C ALA A 34 -14.16 -39.02 12.86
N LEU A 35 -13.58 -38.42 13.91
CA LEU A 35 -13.91 -37.08 14.40
C LEU A 35 -13.02 -35.96 13.80
N HIS A 36 -12.10 -36.29 12.88
CA HIS A 36 -11.12 -35.35 12.34
C HIS A 36 -11.78 -34.23 11.51
N PRO A 37 -11.39 -32.94 11.69
CA PRO A 37 -12.01 -31.82 10.98
C PRO A 37 -11.84 -31.88 9.47
N ASP A 38 -10.78 -32.50 8.96
CA ASP A 38 -10.58 -32.71 7.51
C ASP A 38 -11.70 -33.50 6.85
N LYS A 39 -12.40 -34.38 7.58
CA LYS A 39 -13.57 -35.11 7.06
C LYS A 39 -14.82 -34.25 6.94
N THR A 40 -14.82 -33.06 7.53
CA THR A 40 -15.94 -32.13 7.58
C THR A 40 -15.56 -30.75 7.04
N GLY A 41 -14.54 -30.68 6.16
CA GLY A 41 -14.15 -29.44 5.48
C GLY A 41 -13.40 -28.45 6.38
N GLY A 42 -12.67 -28.94 7.39
CA GLY A 42 -11.82 -28.13 8.26
C GLY A 42 -12.53 -27.53 9.49
N ARG A 43 -13.78 -27.92 9.78
CA ARG A 43 -14.53 -27.44 10.96
C ARG A 43 -15.19 -28.58 11.71
N PHE A 44 -15.27 -28.48 13.03
CA PHE A 44 -16.02 -29.44 13.84
C PHE A 44 -17.53 -29.17 13.74
N PRO A 45 -18.36 -30.17 13.43
CA PRO A 45 -19.82 -29.99 13.33
C PRO A 45 -20.50 -29.66 14.66
N SER A 46 -19.86 -29.92 15.80
CA SER A 46 -20.38 -29.58 17.12
C SER A 46 -19.27 -29.51 18.18
N ALA A 47 -19.48 -28.70 19.22
CA ALA A 47 -18.57 -28.59 20.36
C ALA A 47 -18.37 -29.93 21.10
N ALA A 48 -19.37 -30.80 21.09
CA ALA A 48 -19.27 -32.14 21.66
C ALA A 48 -18.29 -33.03 20.86
N ARG A 49 -18.25 -32.90 19.52
CA ARG A 49 -17.29 -33.62 18.67
C ARG A 49 -15.88 -33.08 18.84
N GLU A 50 -15.72 -31.77 18.91
CA GLU A 50 -14.43 -31.10 19.17
C GLU A 50 -13.82 -31.55 20.50
N LYS A 51 -14.61 -31.49 21.59
CA LYS A 51 -14.16 -31.94 22.92
C LYS A 51 -13.74 -33.41 22.92
N ARG A 52 -14.47 -34.26 22.21
CA ARG A 52 -14.21 -35.70 22.12
C ARG A 52 -13.00 -36.01 21.25
N TYR A 53 -12.79 -35.27 20.17
CA TYR A 53 -11.58 -35.34 19.34
C TYR A 53 -10.34 -35.00 20.17
N HIS A 54 -10.33 -33.86 20.87
CA HIS A 54 -9.20 -33.43 21.68
C HIS A 54 -8.93 -34.37 22.87
N ALA A 55 -9.97 -34.95 23.47
CA ALA A 55 -9.80 -35.97 24.51
C ALA A 55 -9.10 -37.24 23.98
N CYS A 56 -9.52 -37.73 22.80
CA CYS A 56 -8.87 -38.87 22.16
C CYS A 56 -7.41 -38.58 21.78
N ASP A 57 -7.13 -37.37 21.28
CA ASP A 57 -5.79 -36.98 20.85
C ASP A 57 -4.83 -36.80 22.05
N ALA A 58 -5.30 -36.16 23.13
CA ALA A 58 -4.55 -36.04 24.38
C ALA A 58 -4.20 -37.40 24.99
N LEU A 59 -5.16 -38.33 25.05
CA LEU A 59 -4.93 -39.68 25.55
C LEU A 59 -3.98 -40.49 24.65
N LEU A 60 -4.07 -40.32 23.32
CA LEU A 60 -3.11 -40.95 22.39
C LEU A 60 -1.70 -40.41 22.60
N SER A 61 -1.55 -39.10 22.80
CA SER A 61 -0.26 -38.46 23.06
C SER A 61 0.36 -38.93 24.38
N GLN A 62 -0.43 -39.03 25.45
CA GLN A 62 0.04 -39.59 26.73
C GLN A 62 0.43 -41.07 26.59
N LEU A 63 -0.36 -41.87 25.88
CA LEU A 63 -0.06 -43.29 25.68
C LEU A 63 1.14 -43.53 24.75
N GLN A 64 1.50 -42.58 23.89
CA GLN A 64 2.65 -42.65 22.97
C GLN A 64 3.94 -42.11 23.62
N SER A 65 3.90 -40.95 24.26
CA SER A 65 5.05 -40.38 25.00
C SER A 65 5.55 -41.32 26.11
N MET A 66 4.64 -42.06 26.75
CA MET A 66 5.01 -43.08 27.74
C MET A 66 5.44 -44.43 27.13
N ALA A 67 5.22 -44.66 25.82
CA ALA A 67 5.82 -45.78 25.10
C ALA A 67 7.28 -45.49 24.73
N GLU A 68 7.59 -44.24 24.40
CA GLU A 68 8.94 -43.78 24.04
C GLU A 68 9.91 -43.76 25.23
N THR A 69 9.40 -43.74 26.47
CA THR A 69 10.22 -43.84 27.69
C THR A 69 10.66 -45.26 28.05
N ARG A 70 10.18 -46.30 27.36
CA ARG A 70 10.64 -47.70 27.54
C ARG A 70 11.43 -48.15 26.31
N ALA A 71 12.75 -47.96 26.38
CA ALA A 71 13.77 -48.61 25.55
C ALA A 71 13.39 -48.73 24.06
N VAL A 72 13.26 -47.59 23.37
CA VAL A 72 13.57 -47.57 21.95
C VAL A 72 15.09 -47.70 21.85
N THR A 73 15.59 -48.90 21.61
CA THR A 73 16.88 -49.08 20.94
C THR A 73 16.72 -48.50 19.54
N VAL A 74 16.84 -47.17 19.45
CA VAL A 74 17.05 -46.48 18.19
C VAL A 74 18.34 -47.09 17.65
N PRO A 75 18.35 -47.73 16.47
CA PRO A 75 19.62 -48.06 15.83
C PRO A 75 20.37 -46.74 15.76
N LYS A 76 21.62 -46.68 16.25
CA LYS A 76 22.43 -45.46 16.19
C LYS A 76 22.44 -44.96 14.75
N TYR A 77 21.54 -44.05 14.40
CA TYR A 77 21.67 -43.25 13.21
C TYR A 77 23.00 -42.55 13.41
N SER A 78 23.95 -42.82 12.50
CA SER A 78 25.26 -42.19 12.58
C SER A 78 25.03 -40.68 12.71
N ASN A 79 25.82 -39.99 13.53
CA ASN A 79 25.72 -38.54 13.69
C ASN A 79 25.70 -37.79 12.33
N ALA A 80 26.15 -38.42 11.25
CA ALA A 80 26.06 -37.94 9.88
C ALA A 80 24.62 -37.85 9.32
N LEU A 81 23.74 -38.83 9.58
CA LEU A 81 22.35 -38.80 9.09
C LEU A 81 21.50 -37.76 9.82
N VAL A 82 21.71 -37.60 11.13
CA VAL A 82 21.04 -36.54 11.91
C VAL A 82 21.50 -35.17 11.45
N LYS A 83 22.82 -34.98 11.24
CA LYS A 83 23.37 -33.74 10.67
C LYS A 83 22.81 -33.42 9.30
N ALA A 84 22.78 -34.40 8.39
CA ALA A 84 22.23 -34.24 7.04
C ALA A 84 20.74 -33.86 7.07
N ASN A 85 19.93 -34.50 7.93
CA ASN A 85 18.52 -34.12 8.09
C ASN A 85 18.34 -32.72 8.68
N THR A 86 19.14 -32.33 9.68
CA THR A 86 19.07 -30.96 10.23
C THR A 86 19.52 -29.91 9.22
N GLU A 87 20.51 -30.23 8.39
CA GLU A 87 21.01 -29.34 7.34
C GLU A 87 20.00 -29.21 6.20
N MET A 88 19.32 -30.30 5.84
CA MET A 88 18.21 -30.29 4.88
C MET A 88 16.99 -29.51 5.41
N VAL A 89 16.62 -29.68 6.68
CA VAL A 89 15.53 -28.88 7.28
C VAL A 89 15.92 -27.40 7.31
N ARG A 90 17.16 -27.08 7.66
CA ARG A 90 17.67 -25.71 7.64
C ARG A 90 17.64 -25.11 6.23
N SER A 91 18.08 -25.86 5.22
CA SER A 91 18.04 -25.38 3.83
C SER A 91 16.61 -25.20 3.33
N MET A 92 15.67 -26.09 3.69
CA MET A 92 14.25 -25.92 3.35
C MET A 92 13.62 -24.71 4.04
N VAL A 93 13.99 -24.42 5.30
CA VAL A 93 13.53 -23.23 6.02
C VAL A 93 14.11 -21.96 5.39
N GLU A 94 15.41 -21.96 5.06
CA GLU A 94 16.06 -20.83 4.38
C GLU A 94 15.46 -20.61 2.97
N GLU A 95 15.20 -21.66 2.20
CA GLU A 95 14.56 -21.59 0.89
C GLU A 95 13.10 -21.10 0.98
N SER A 96 12.34 -21.58 1.97
CA SER A 96 10.97 -21.11 2.21
C SER A 96 10.97 -19.63 2.62
N ARG A 97 11.92 -19.18 3.43
CA ARG A 97 12.08 -17.77 3.80
C ARG A 97 12.41 -16.92 2.58
N LEU A 98 13.40 -17.31 1.79
CA LEU A 98 13.80 -16.62 0.56
C LEU A 98 12.66 -16.57 -0.46
N SER A 99 11.86 -17.64 -0.57
CA SER A 99 10.69 -17.69 -1.44
C SER A 99 9.61 -16.69 -1.00
N ARG A 100 9.32 -16.60 0.31
CA ARG A 100 8.39 -15.59 0.87
C ARG A 100 8.90 -14.17 0.65
N GLU A 101 10.19 -13.93 0.87
CA GLU A 101 10.82 -12.62 0.61
C GLU A 101 10.71 -12.23 -0.88
N ARG A 102 10.98 -13.17 -1.79
CA ARG A 102 10.82 -12.94 -3.24
C ARG A 102 9.37 -12.64 -3.61
N GLN A 103 8.42 -13.41 -3.08
CA GLN A 103 6.99 -13.18 -3.35
C GLN A 103 6.55 -11.81 -2.85
N ALA A 104 6.94 -11.44 -1.63
CA ALA A 104 6.65 -10.12 -1.08
C ALA A 104 7.25 -8.99 -1.94
N GLN A 105 8.47 -9.16 -2.45
CA GLN A 105 9.08 -8.18 -3.36
C GLN A 105 8.31 -8.06 -4.69
N VAL A 106 7.80 -9.17 -5.23
CA VAL A 106 6.97 -9.18 -6.45
C VAL A 106 5.66 -8.44 -6.21
N ASP A 107 5.00 -8.72 -5.10
CA ASP A 107 3.72 -8.09 -4.73
C ASP A 107 3.89 -6.58 -4.55
N VAL A 108 4.95 -6.13 -3.85
CA VAL A 108 5.23 -4.70 -3.69
C VAL A 108 5.58 -4.03 -5.02
N LYS A 109 6.34 -4.67 -5.91
CA LYS A 109 6.59 -4.11 -7.25
C LYS A 109 5.30 -3.91 -8.03
N ARG A 110 4.39 -4.88 -7.98
CA ARG A 110 3.09 -4.80 -8.64
C ARG A 110 2.23 -3.66 -8.06
N ASP A 111 2.20 -3.52 -6.75
CA ASP A 111 1.46 -2.46 -6.07
C ASP A 111 2.00 -1.08 -6.46
N VAL A 112 3.33 -0.93 -6.50
CA VAL A 112 4.02 0.30 -6.93
C VAL A 112 3.70 0.65 -8.38
N GLU A 113 3.76 -0.32 -9.30
CA GLU A 113 3.39 -0.09 -10.70
C GLU A 113 1.93 0.33 -10.85
N SER A 114 1.03 -0.31 -10.10
CA SER A 114 -0.40 0.03 -10.13
C SER A 114 -0.67 1.43 -9.59
N ALA A 115 -0.05 1.80 -8.47
CA ALA A 115 -0.16 3.13 -7.87
C ALA A 115 0.42 4.20 -8.80
N ARG A 116 1.54 3.91 -9.47
CA ARG A 116 2.14 4.81 -10.46
C ARG A 116 1.19 5.11 -11.60
N LEU A 117 0.56 4.09 -12.18
CA LEU A 117 -0.38 4.27 -13.29
C LEU A 117 -1.58 5.13 -12.89
N ARG A 118 -2.11 4.96 -11.68
CA ARG A 118 -3.24 5.77 -11.19
C ARG A 118 -2.87 7.21 -10.88
N LEU A 119 -1.69 7.44 -10.31
CA LEU A 119 -1.16 8.80 -10.10
C LEU A 119 -0.89 9.53 -11.43
N GLU A 120 -0.32 8.84 -12.42
CA GLU A 120 -0.13 9.41 -13.76
C GLU A 120 -1.48 9.74 -14.42
N ALA A 121 -2.50 8.89 -14.25
CA ALA A 121 -3.83 9.15 -14.76
C ALA A 121 -4.52 10.35 -14.07
N SER A 122 -4.51 10.42 -12.73
CA SER A 122 -5.15 11.51 -11.97
C SER A 122 -4.48 12.86 -12.19
N SER A 123 -3.14 12.90 -12.27
CA SER A 123 -2.38 14.14 -12.54
C SER A 123 -2.69 14.80 -13.88
N SER A 124 -3.27 14.08 -14.85
CA SER A 124 -3.62 14.63 -16.15
C SER A 124 -4.99 15.32 -16.19
N GLN A 125 -5.94 14.90 -15.35
CA GLN A 125 -7.34 15.31 -15.41
C GLN A 125 -7.62 16.81 -15.18
N PRO A 126 -7.03 17.49 -14.18
CA PRO A 126 -7.34 18.91 -13.95
C PRO A 126 -6.85 19.82 -15.09
N TYR A 127 -5.76 19.45 -15.77
CA TYR A 127 -5.17 20.24 -16.86
C TYR A 127 -5.84 20.03 -18.20
N HIS A 128 -6.58 18.94 -18.39
CA HIS A 128 -7.41 18.76 -19.58
C HIS A 128 -8.42 19.90 -19.71
N ARG A 129 -9.04 20.37 -18.62
CA ARG A 129 -9.97 21.51 -18.63
C ARG A 129 -9.31 22.80 -19.13
N ALA A 130 -8.09 23.09 -18.68
CA ALA A 130 -7.34 24.26 -19.14
C ALA A 130 -6.87 24.14 -20.60
N LYS A 131 -6.52 22.93 -21.06
CA LYS A 131 -6.22 22.65 -22.48
C LYS A 131 -7.43 22.85 -23.39
N PHE A 132 -8.62 22.43 -22.95
CA PHE A 132 -9.86 22.78 -23.63
C PHE A 132 -10.13 24.29 -23.59
N GLY A 133 -9.67 24.99 -22.55
CA GLY A 133 -9.65 26.45 -22.51
C GLY A 133 -8.70 27.08 -23.54
N LEU A 134 -7.51 26.52 -23.79
CA LEU A 134 -6.59 26.97 -24.85
C LEU A 134 -7.15 26.73 -26.25
N ILE A 135 -7.65 25.53 -26.50
CA ILE A 135 -8.26 25.16 -27.78
C ILE A 135 -9.53 25.98 -27.98
N GLY A 136 -10.34 26.12 -26.92
CA GLY A 136 -11.54 26.95 -26.90
C GLY A 136 -11.23 28.43 -27.09
N ALA A 137 -10.14 28.95 -26.52
CA ALA A 137 -9.68 30.32 -26.76
C ALA A 137 -9.13 30.51 -28.17
N GLY A 138 -8.45 29.53 -28.75
CA GLY A 138 -8.02 29.55 -30.15
C GLY A 138 -9.21 29.53 -31.12
N VAL A 139 -10.20 28.67 -30.85
CA VAL A 139 -11.46 28.59 -31.62
C VAL A 139 -12.31 29.85 -31.43
N LEU A 140 -12.42 30.37 -30.21
CA LEU A 140 -13.09 31.64 -29.93
C LEU A 140 -12.35 32.80 -30.57
N SER A 141 -11.02 32.84 -30.54
CA SER A 141 -10.24 33.89 -31.22
C SER A 141 -10.42 33.81 -32.74
N GLY A 142 -10.43 32.61 -33.32
CA GLY A 142 -10.76 32.39 -34.73
C GLY A 142 -12.19 32.79 -35.08
N ALA A 143 -13.16 32.49 -34.21
CA ALA A 143 -14.56 32.91 -34.36
C ALA A 143 -14.74 34.41 -34.15
N ILE A 144 -14.00 35.04 -33.25
CA ILE A 144 -13.99 36.49 -33.00
C ILE A 144 -13.39 37.23 -34.19
N VAL A 145 -12.29 36.73 -34.79
CA VAL A 145 -11.73 37.29 -36.02
C VAL A 145 -12.70 37.13 -37.19
N ALA A 146 -13.42 36.02 -37.28
CA ALA A 146 -14.47 35.82 -38.29
C ALA A 146 -15.72 36.70 -38.05
N LEU A 147 -16.01 37.06 -36.78
CA LEU A 147 -17.11 37.95 -36.39
C LEU A 147 -16.72 39.44 -36.39
N GLN A 148 -15.42 39.76 -36.40
CA GLN A 148 -14.92 41.14 -36.42
C GLN A 148 -15.37 41.89 -37.66
N ASP A 149 -15.49 41.23 -38.82
CA ASP A 149 -15.96 41.86 -40.05
C ASP A 149 -17.44 42.27 -40.00
N PRO A 150 -18.39 41.39 -39.59
CA PRO A 150 -19.79 41.79 -39.43
C PRO A 150 -20.05 42.70 -38.20
N VAL A 151 -19.23 42.62 -37.14
CA VAL A 151 -19.38 43.50 -35.96
C VAL A 151 -18.75 44.88 -36.20
N ARG A 152 -17.67 45.01 -36.98
CA ARG A 152 -17.14 46.31 -37.42
C ARG A 152 -18.16 47.08 -38.22
N SER A 153 -18.87 46.41 -39.14
CA SER A 153 -19.87 47.05 -39.97
C SER A 153 -21.04 47.55 -39.14
N LEU A 154 -21.54 46.76 -38.18
CA LEU A 154 -22.62 47.17 -37.25
C LEU A 154 -22.17 48.21 -36.19
N GLY A 155 -20.95 48.12 -35.67
CA GLY A 155 -20.40 49.02 -34.65
C GLY A 155 -20.11 50.43 -35.16
N GLN A 156 -19.75 50.57 -36.45
CA GLN A 156 -19.63 51.87 -37.12
C GLN A 156 -20.98 52.59 -37.23
N PHE A 157 -22.09 51.86 -37.34
CA PHE A 157 -23.44 52.44 -37.31
C PHE A 157 -23.91 52.86 -35.90
N ALA A 158 -23.35 52.25 -34.84
CA ALA A 158 -23.76 52.48 -33.45
C ALA A 158 -22.83 53.43 -32.66
N GLY A 159 -21.75 53.95 -33.27
CA GLY A 159 -20.83 54.90 -32.63
C GLY A 159 -19.98 54.32 -31.50
N LEU A 160 -19.80 52.99 -31.46
CA LEU A 160 -18.98 52.31 -30.45
C LEU A 160 -17.49 52.42 -30.77
N ASP A 161 -16.65 52.60 -29.75
CA ASP A 161 -15.19 52.61 -29.90
C ASP A 161 -14.64 51.19 -30.16
N ILE A 162 -14.56 50.85 -31.44
CA ILE A 162 -14.10 49.56 -31.98
C ILE A 162 -12.64 49.27 -31.58
N GLY A 163 -11.84 50.31 -31.26
CA GLY A 163 -10.45 50.15 -30.83
C GLY A 163 -10.33 49.47 -29.47
N GLY A 164 -11.15 49.88 -28.51
CA GLY A 164 -11.17 49.32 -27.15
C GLY A 164 -11.64 47.87 -27.09
N LEU A 165 -12.64 47.50 -27.91
CA LEU A 165 -13.13 46.12 -28.01
C LEU A 165 -12.06 45.16 -28.54
N ASN A 166 -11.34 45.54 -29.60
CA ASN A 166 -10.28 44.70 -30.18
C ASN A 166 -9.10 44.51 -29.22
N LEU A 167 -8.75 45.55 -28.46
CA LEU A 167 -7.72 45.48 -27.41
C LEU A 167 -8.14 44.56 -26.25
N GLY A 168 -9.40 44.63 -25.81
CA GLY A 168 -9.95 43.74 -24.79
C GLY A 168 -9.94 42.28 -25.21
N PHE A 169 -10.36 41.97 -26.44
CA PHE A 169 -10.31 40.60 -26.97
C PHE A 169 -8.87 40.10 -27.13
N ALA A 170 -7.95 40.93 -27.65
CA ALA A 170 -6.54 40.56 -27.75
C ALA A 170 -5.90 40.27 -26.38
N ALA A 171 -6.23 41.09 -25.37
CA ALA A 171 -5.76 40.88 -24.00
C ALA A 171 -6.29 39.56 -23.40
N LEU A 172 -7.58 39.25 -23.60
CA LEU A 172 -8.17 37.98 -23.16
C LEU A 172 -7.54 36.77 -23.85
N SER A 173 -7.25 36.87 -25.16
CA SER A 173 -6.56 35.81 -25.91
C SER A 173 -5.15 35.58 -25.38
N VAL A 174 -4.38 36.65 -25.10
CA VAL A 174 -3.03 36.53 -24.52
C VAL A 174 -3.08 35.92 -23.13
N ILE A 175 -4.02 36.33 -22.27
CA ILE A 175 -4.21 35.76 -20.92
C ILE A 175 -4.54 34.27 -21.03
N ALA A 176 -5.43 33.88 -21.95
CA ALA A 176 -5.78 32.48 -22.16
C ALA A 176 -4.58 31.64 -22.65
N ILE A 177 -3.77 32.18 -23.58
CA ILE A 177 -2.56 31.53 -24.08
C ILE A 177 -1.54 31.34 -22.96
N VAL A 178 -1.26 32.38 -22.17
CA VAL A 178 -0.29 32.30 -21.08
C VAL A 178 -0.78 31.39 -19.97
N THR A 179 -2.05 31.48 -19.57
CA THR A 179 -2.65 30.58 -18.57
C THR A 179 -2.58 29.13 -19.03
N GLY A 180 -2.82 28.89 -20.32
CA GLY A 180 -2.68 27.60 -20.95
C GLY A 180 -1.26 27.04 -20.94
N TYR A 181 -0.29 27.87 -21.31
CA TYR A 181 1.13 27.50 -21.29
C TYR A 181 1.63 27.20 -19.87
N VAL A 182 1.24 28.03 -18.89
CA VAL A 182 1.53 27.78 -17.47
C VAL A 182 0.87 26.49 -16.99
N SER A 183 -0.38 26.23 -17.38
CA SER A 183 -1.06 24.97 -17.06
C SER A 183 -0.34 23.77 -17.66
N HIS A 184 0.17 23.88 -18.89
CA HIS A 184 0.96 22.82 -19.52
C HIS A 184 2.28 22.54 -18.80
N LEU A 185 3.01 23.60 -18.40
CA LEU A 185 4.23 23.47 -17.60
C LEU A 185 3.95 22.88 -16.21
N ALA A 186 2.84 23.26 -15.58
CA ALA A 186 2.41 22.70 -14.30
C ALA A 186 2.09 21.19 -14.45
N GLU A 187 1.36 20.79 -15.49
CA GLU A 187 1.08 19.39 -15.79
C GLU A 187 2.36 18.57 -16.02
N GLN A 188 3.31 19.09 -16.81
CA GLN A 188 4.59 18.41 -17.03
C GLN A 188 5.36 18.25 -15.71
N SER A 189 5.40 19.29 -14.87
CA SER A 189 6.06 19.22 -13.57
C SER A 189 5.38 18.24 -12.62
N GLU A 190 4.05 18.17 -12.61
CA GLU A 190 3.32 17.23 -11.75
C GLU A 190 3.42 15.78 -12.24
N LYS A 191 3.43 15.53 -13.55
CA LYS A 191 3.73 14.20 -14.11
C LYS A 191 5.14 13.73 -13.76
N GLU A 192 6.10 14.64 -13.81
CA GLU A 192 7.47 14.32 -13.43
C GLU A 192 7.56 14.02 -11.92
N ARG A 193 6.86 14.78 -11.08
CA ARG A 193 6.76 14.47 -9.64
C ARG A 193 6.05 13.16 -9.36
N SER A 194 4.95 12.84 -10.04
CA SER A 194 4.23 11.59 -9.82
C SER A 194 5.08 10.38 -10.19
N ARG A 195 5.85 10.47 -11.28
CA ARG A 195 6.85 9.46 -11.68
C ARG A 195 7.96 9.29 -10.67
N GLN A 196 8.47 10.39 -10.12
CA GLN A 196 9.59 10.36 -9.21
C GLN A 196 9.16 9.98 -7.78
N MET A 197 7.92 10.22 -7.35
CA MET A 197 7.46 10.01 -5.97
C MET A 197 7.58 8.56 -5.49
N LEU A 198 7.40 7.58 -6.39
CA LEU A 198 7.50 6.15 -6.06
C LEU A 198 8.92 5.58 -6.22
N THR A 199 9.91 6.43 -6.46
CA THR A 199 11.33 6.05 -6.49
C THR A 199 11.97 6.29 -5.12
N GLY A 200 13.16 5.72 -4.88
CA GLY A 200 13.86 5.91 -3.60
C GLY A 200 14.10 7.38 -3.22
N SER A 201 14.46 8.25 -4.18
CA SER A 201 14.63 9.68 -3.93
C SER A 201 13.31 10.41 -3.70
N GLY A 202 12.22 9.99 -4.38
CA GLY A 202 10.88 10.53 -4.16
C GLY A 202 10.30 10.19 -2.80
N ILE A 203 10.51 8.96 -2.33
CA ILE A 203 10.11 8.53 -1.00
C ILE A 203 10.86 9.35 0.06
N ARG A 204 12.18 9.56 -0.11
CA ARG A 204 12.95 10.43 0.80
C ARG A 204 12.47 11.87 0.78
N ALA A 205 12.16 12.42 -0.40
CA ALA A 205 11.60 13.76 -0.51
C ALA A 205 10.23 13.86 0.22
N LEU A 206 9.38 12.84 0.09
CA LEU A 206 8.09 12.76 0.78
C LEU A 206 8.27 12.64 2.29
N LEU A 207 9.19 11.80 2.77
CA LEU A 207 9.51 11.68 4.19
C LEU A 207 10.03 13.01 4.75
N SER A 208 10.91 13.69 4.02
CA SER A 208 11.37 15.03 4.41
C SER A 208 10.22 16.05 4.47
N PHE A 209 9.29 15.97 3.53
CA PHE A 209 8.08 16.80 3.53
C PHE A 209 7.21 16.52 4.76
N MET A 210 6.98 15.25 5.11
CA MET A 210 6.24 14.83 6.30
C MET A 210 6.95 15.25 7.60
N ASN A 211 8.28 15.19 7.64
CA ASN A 211 9.07 15.64 8.79
C ASN A 211 8.88 17.15 9.05
N LYS A 212 8.85 17.96 7.98
CA LYS A 212 8.60 19.41 8.07
C LYS A 212 7.18 19.73 8.56
N ASP A 213 6.21 18.88 8.25
CA ASP A 213 4.82 18.98 8.73
C ASP A 213 4.65 18.38 10.14
N HIS A 214 5.74 18.02 10.83
CA HIS A 214 5.77 17.40 12.15
C HIS A 214 5.10 16.01 12.25
N ALA A 215 4.72 15.41 11.13
CA ALA A 215 3.98 14.13 11.10
C ALA A 215 4.84 12.91 11.48
N LEU A 216 6.17 13.02 11.42
CA LEU A 216 7.11 11.94 11.77
C LEU A 216 7.70 12.04 13.19
N TYR A 217 7.28 13.03 13.99
CA TYR A 217 7.76 13.19 15.37
C TYR A 217 7.06 12.29 16.38
N SER A 218 5.88 11.76 16.04
CA SER A 218 5.24 10.72 16.83
C SER A 218 5.99 9.40 16.68
N GLU A 219 5.91 8.53 17.69
CA GLU A 219 6.41 7.14 17.61
C GLU A 219 5.56 6.30 16.65
N GLU A 220 4.32 6.72 16.40
CA GLU A 220 3.34 6.07 15.55
C GLU A 220 2.91 7.03 14.43
N VAL A 221 2.85 6.54 13.20
CA VAL A 221 2.31 7.28 12.05
C VAL A 221 1.18 6.49 11.40
N ARG A 222 0.15 7.18 10.90
CA ARG A 222 -1.01 6.52 10.28
C ARG A 222 -0.89 6.52 8.77
N LEU A 223 -1.57 5.56 8.12
CA LEU A 223 -1.70 5.56 6.67
C LEU A 223 -2.31 6.89 6.14
N GLU A 224 -3.26 7.46 6.87
CA GLU A 224 -3.90 8.73 6.55
C GLU A 224 -2.92 9.91 6.47
N ASP A 225 -1.86 9.90 7.28
CA ASP A 225 -0.84 10.94 7.27
C ASP A 225 -0.02 10.89 5.97
N PHE A 226 0.29 9.68 5.49
CA PHE A 226 0.89 9.48 4.18
C PHE A 226 -0.05 9.90 3.05
N THR A 227 -1.32 9.51 3.09
CA THR A 227 -2.32 9.91 2.08
C THR A 227 -2.43 11.43 2.00
N ARG A 228 -2.52 12.12 3.15
CA ARG A 228 -2.58 13.58 3.21
C ARG A 228 -1.29 14.23 2.71
N ALA A 229 -0.14 13.67 3.07
CA ALA A 229 1.15 14.17 2.59
C ALA A 229 1.26 14.05 1.07
N ILE A 230 0.87 12.91 0.50
CA ILE A 230 0.87 12.68 -0.95
C ILE A 230 -0.08 13.63 -1.67
N SER A 231 -1.31 13.82 -1.16
CA SER A 231 -2.26 14.78 -1.74
C SER A 231 -1.74 16.22 -1.71
N ARG A 232 -0.98 16.61 -0.67
CA ARG A 232 -0.33 17.94 -0.61
C ARG A 232 0.90 18.03 -1.51
N PHE A 233 1.64 16.94 -1.64
CA PHE A 233 2.86 16.84 -2.45
C PHE A 233 2.54 16.81 -3.95
N ILE A 234 1.43 16.15 -4.33
CA ILE A 234 0.84 16.07 -5.66
C ILE A 234 -0.59 16.65 -5.58
N GLN A 235 -0.70 17.96 -5.77
CA GLN A 235 -1.95 18.71 -5.56
C GLN A 235 -3.09 18.27 -6.48
N SER A 236 -2.77 17.70 -7.64
CA SER A 236 -3.73 17.16 -8.60
C SER A 236 -4.26 15.76 -8.27
N ALA A 237 -3.66 15.04 -7.31
CA ALA A 237 -4.06 13.67 -7.02
C ALA A 237 -5.37 13.64 -6.23
N ASP A 238 -6.32 12.81 -6.68
CA ASP A 238 -7.52 12.53 -5.91
C ASP A 238 -7.19 11.68 -4.66
N GLU A 239 -8.12 11.67 -3.70
CA GLU A 239 -7.92 10.98 -2.42
C GLU A 239 -7.70 9.47 -2.60
N SER A 240 -8.40 8.84 -3.55
CA SER A 240 -8.27 7.39 -3.79
C SER A 240 -6.91 7.02 -4.41
N SER A 241 -6.42 7.82 -5.37
CA SER A 241 -5.07 7.65 -5.92
C SER A 241 -3.99 7.91 -4.87
N SER A 242 -4.21 8.89 -4.01
CA SER A 242 -3.29 9.22 -2.91
C SER A 242 -3.22 8.09 -1.88
N GLU A 243 -4.34 7.47 -1.57
CA GLU A 243 -4.41 6.35 -0.61
C GLU A 243 -3.70 5.10 -1.15
N GLU A 244 -3.87 4.77 -2.43
CA GLU A 244 -3.15 3.65 -3.04
C GLU A 244 -1.64 3.88 -3.11
N ALA A 245 -1.23 5.10 -3.44
CA ALA A 245 0.18 5.48 -3.38
C ALA A 245 0.75 5.41 -1.97
N ALA A 246 -0.03 5.83 -0.96
CA ALA A 246 0.33 5.70 0.44
C ALA A 246 0.52 4.23 0.84
N LYS A 247 -0.39 3.35 0.44
CA LYS A 247 -0.28 1.90 0.70
C LYS A 247 0.98 1.30 0.07
N ALA A 248 1.29 1.66 -1.18
CA ALA A 248 2.49 1.18 -1.86
C ALA A 248 3.78 1.66 -1.17
N ILE A 249 3.86 2.94 -0.80
CA ILE A 249 5.04 3.52 -0.12
C ILE A 249 5.20 2.91 1.28
N VAL A 250 4.12 2.80 2.04
CA VAL A 250 4.15 2.15 3.36
C VAL A 250 4.58 0.69 3.24
N GLY A 251 4.08 -0.04 2.24
CA GLY A 251 4.52 -1.41 1.95
C GLY A 251 6.02 -1.52 1.68
N GLN A 252 6.59 -0.59 0.91
CA GLN A 252 8.04 -0.51 0.68
C GLN A 252 8.82 -0.20 1.96
N LEU A 253 8.35 0.75 2.78
CA LEU A 253 9.00 1.12 4.05
C LEU A 253 8.96 -0.01 5.07
N VAL A 254 7.87 -0.77 5.13
CA VAL A 254 7.76 -1.98 5.96
C VAL A 254 8.72 -3.06 5.48
N GLN A 255 8.86 -3.28 4.17
CA GLN A 255 9.84 -4.23 3.63
C GLN A 255 11.29 -3.83 3.93
N GLN A 256 11.57 -2.53 3.98
CA GLN A 256 12.89 -2.00 4.34
C GLN A 256 13.16 -2.03 5.84
N GLY A 257 12.17 -2.40 6.67
CA GLY A 257 12.28 -2.40 8.13
C GLY A 257 12.20 -1.00 8.76
N LEU A 258 11.85 0.02 7.98
CA LEU A 258 11.74 1.41 8.46
C LEU A 258 10.40 1.71 9.16
N LEU A 259 9.40 0.88 8.88
CA LEU A 259 8.10 0.89 9.55
C LEU A 259 7.78 -0.51 10.09
N ALA A 260 7.23 -0.57 11.31
CA ALA A 260 6.69 -1.80 11.86
C ALA A 260 5.16 -1.68 12.02
N SER A 261 4.42 -2.63 11.44
CA SER A 261 2.97 -2.70 11.58
C SER A 261 2.59 -2.95 13.03
N THR A 262 1.68 -2.15 13.60
CA THR A 262 1.10 -2.43 14.90
C THR A 262 -0.19 -3.24 14.72
N GLU A 263 -0.25 -4.45 15.28
CA GLU A 263 -1.46 -5.30 15.25
C GLU A 263 -2.61 -4.79 16.14
N ARG A 264 -2.63 -3.49 16.47
CA ARG A 264 -3.76 -2.92 17.22
C ARG A 264 -4.97 -2.90 16.30
N LYS A 265 -6.02 -3.64 16.68
CA LYS A 265 -7.37 -3.62 16.08
C LYS A 265 -7.91 -2.19 16.05
N SER A 266 -7.50 -1.42 15.07
CA SER A 266 -7.89 -0.04 14.85
C SER A 266 -8.43 0.07 13.44
N VAL A 267 -9.39 0.98 13.26
CA VAL A 267 -10.06 1.22 11.97
C VAL A 267 -9.06 1.77 10.92
N SER A 268 -7.96 2.37 11.39
CA SER A 268 -6.91 2.95 10.54
C SER A 268 -5.56 2.33 10.86
N PRO A 269 -4.86 1.72 9.88
CA PRO A 269 -3.55 1.10 10.09
C PRO A 269 -2.54 2.11 10.66
N THR A 270 -1.86 1.70 11.74
CA THR A 270 -0.87 2.52 12.44
C THR A 270 0.48 1.80 12.44
N TYR A 271 1.56 2.55 12.22
CA TYR A 271 2.90 2.02 12.04
C TYR A 271 3.87 2.69 13.00
N LEU A 272 4.73 1.91 13.64
CA LEU A 272 5.82 2.44 14.46
C LEU A 272 6.94 2.94 13.55
N THR A 273 7.41 4.16 13.82
CA THR A 273 8.52 4.77 13.10
C THR A 273 9.85 4.31 13.70
N SER A 274 10.80 3.87 12.87
CA SER A 274 12.18 3.66 13.30
C SER A 274 12.96 4.98 13.34
N ASP A 275 14.06 5.03 14.09
CA ASP A 275 14.98 6.18 14.06
C ASP A 275 15.66 6.33 12.69
N GLU A 276 15.90 5.21 11.99
CA GLU A 276 16.44 5.19 10.63
C GLU A 276 15.50 5.88 9.62
N LEU A 277 14.18 5.77 9.80
CA LEU A 277 13.20 6.49 8.98
C LEU A 277 13.34 8.01 9.14
N ARG A 278 13.60 8.47 10.37
CA ARG A 278 13.80 9.89 10.67
C ARG A 278 15.10 10.40 10.05
N ASP A 279 16.16 9.61 10.11
CA ASP A 279 17.43 9.93 9.44
C ASP A 279 17.28 10.05 7.92
N GLU A 280 16.53 9.13 7.30
CA GLU A 280 16.21 9.21 5.87
C GLU A 280 15.36 10.45 5.54
N ALA A 281 14.45 10.85 6.43
CA ALA A 281 13.68 12.09 6.27
C ALA A 281 14.56 13.36 6.33
N PHE A 282 15.61 13.37 7.17
CA PHE A 282 16.59 14.45 7.19
C PHE A 282 17.44 14.48 5.91
N ARG A 283 17.92 13.33 5.44
CA ARG A 283 18.70 13.22 4.19
C ARG A 283 17.89 13.63 2.96
N GLY A 284 16.58 13.37 2.99
CA GLY A 284 15.64 13.72 1.93
C GLY A 284 15.44 15.22 1.69
N GLU A 285 15.99 16.11 2.52
CA GLU A 285 15.79 17.56 2.34
C GLU A 285 16.42 18.09 1.04
N HIS A 286 17.54 17.49 0.61
CA HIS A 286 18.17 17.79 -0.67
C HIS A 286 17.28 17.31 -1.84
N ASP A 287 16.75 16.08 -1.74
CA ASP A 287 15.84 15.50 -2.75
C ASP A 287 14.54 16.31 -2.85
N LEU A 288 13.98 16.73 -1.72
CA LEU A 288 12.82 17.62 -1.65
C LEU A 288 13.09 18.98 -2.29
N SER A 289 14.28 19.55 -2.10
CA SER A 289 14.67 20.82 -2.69
C SER A 289 14.85 20.73 -4.20
N ALA A 290 15.29 19.58 -4.71
CA ALA A 290 15.38 19.31 -6.15
C ALA A 290 14.00 19.07 -6.80
N MET A 291 13.07 18.45 -6.07
CA MET A 291 11.69 18.21 -6.55
C MET A 291 10.75 19.41 -6.37
N ARG A 292 11.11 20.36 -5.49
CA ARG A 292 10.36 21.60 -5.36
C ARG A 292 10.38 22.34 -6.69
N PRO A 293 9.20 22.69 -7.22
CA PRO A 293 9.15 23.51 -8.42
C PRO A 293 9.85 24.84 -8.15
N ARG A 294 10.57 25.35 -9.15
CA ARG A 294 10.94 26.77 -9.24
C ARG A 294 9.69 27.62 -9.50
N HIS A 295 8.62 27.40 -8.72
CA HIS A 295 7.34 28.10 -8.78
C HIS A 295 7.48 29.57 -8.41
N ARG A 296 8.61 30.02 -7.86
CA ARG A 296 8.86 31.44 -7.62
C ARG A 296 8.68 32.25 -8.90
N ALA A 297 9.15 31.77 -10.05
CA ALA A 297 8.97 32.49 -11.31
C ALA A 297 7.50 32.53 -11.75
N ILE A 298 6.79 31.40 -11.67
CA ILE A 298 5.39 31.27 -12.13
C ILE A 298 4.40 31.99 -11.21
N SER A 299 4.59 31.91 -9.88
CA SER A 299 3.74 32.60 -8.90
C SER A 299 3.94 34.11 -8.90
N ILE A 300 5.17 34.57 -9.17
CA ILE A 300 5.46 35.99 -9.43
C ILE A 300 4.75 36.41 -10.72
N LEU A 301 4.83 35.62 -11.80
CA LEU A 301 4.20 35.92 -13.09
C LEU A 301 2.67 35.99 -13.00
N MET A 302 2.04 35.06 -12.27
CA MET A 302 0.60 35.08 -11.99
C MET A 302 0.19 36.29 -11.14
N ARG A 303 0.96 36.62 -10.09
CA ARG A 303 0.69 37.79 -9.25
C ARG A 303 0.86 39.11 -9.99
N THR A 304 1.85 39.23 -10.88
CA THR A 304 2.01 40.42 -11.71
C THR A 304 0.89 40.54 -12.74
N MET A 305 0.47 39.45 -13.37
CA MET A 305 -0.67 39.47 -14.30
C MET A 305 -1.98 39.88 -13.62
N PHE A 306 -2.28 39.33 -12.44
CA PHE A 306 -3.49 39.71 -11.69
C PHE A 306 -3.47 41.18 -11.23
N LYS A 307 -2.29 41.73 -10.90
CA LYS A 307 -2.15 43.16 -10.58
C LYS A 307 -2.35 44.08 -11.77
N VAL A 308 -2.02 43.62 -12.98
CA VAL A 308 -2.16 44.42 -14.22
C VAL A 308 -3.61 44.42 -14.73
N VAL A 309 -4.39 43.38 -14.44
CA VAL A 309 -5.80 43.27 -14.89
C VAL A 309 -6.79 43.86 -13.87
N GLY A 310 -6.41 43.94 -12.58
CA GLY A 310 -7.28 44.45 -11.50
C GLY A 310 -6.98 45.88 -11.03
N GLY A 311 -6.13 46.63 -11.74
CA GLY A 311 -5.73 48.01 -11.41
C GLY A 311 -6.21 49.02 -12.44
#